data_AF-G7VGB7-F1
#
_entry.id   AF-G7VGB7-F1
#
_cell.length_a   1.000
_cell.length_b   1.000
_cell.length_c   1.000
_cell.angle_alpha   90.00
_cell.angle_beta   90.00
_cell.angle_gamma   90.00
#
_symmetry.space_group_name_H-M   'P 1'
#
loop_
_entity.id
_entity.type
_entity.pdbx_description
1 polymer ?
#
loop_
_entity_poly.entity_id
_entity_poly.type
_entity_poly.pdbx_seq_one_letter_code
_entity_poly.pdbx_strand_id
1 'polypeptide(L)'
;MFHTLVNVLRELMQGEQDAEKREVAKRRAVGMLLHDVLGDGTVTAKEVRLYVGGGEEDEVPAEDKVDLYYSLFKRIGYEPEMYKERGVVHIKLYGGEAKKFAREALPYLLALERMLEVVKSDEQIYSKVAKLTEMARAEKVKARVEGFTVGKRPRARLVVEADGAAAEYQIRLVKGSAVKLRFITTDRAEAERRIALLRAVGVRAEVKKECSRDVWYIDVSTNALAADSVHEEVRKAVVEFLKQCREAEALEEDAYRYLAGKFERGMPEWGEIRFSVKLTKDGTVVVQYRPSDPQSFNKAVNFLRELGMRDSCEGEWCFVHFTAREPEGGRPGHVYITADGLKYIGWLASRGDERAQWLKETLLKEAERKGVEVRERLEQYFREGEIWGSVKPPIEKEVEVEGKKVRVRVEEVEAWREKGEKKEHLVVRIRAKVVEGNSEVAVEKEAKFYKESGGRVYGYVNIHDNAEGGREADYARTAAVLEVLGIEEWSVTKERGKPKQIKLTGGALQKLMNLEPVCAALGICR
;
A
#
# COMPACT_ATOMS: atom_id res chain seq x y z
N MET A 1 -42.00 13.12 -17.99
CA MET A 1 -41.51 12.69 -16.66
C MET A 1 -42.65 12.15 -15.79
N PHE A 2 -43.77 12.86 -15.63
CA PHE A 2 -44.96 12.40 -14.90
C PHE A 2 -45.48 11.00 -15.30
N HIS A 3 -45.67 10.72 -16.60
CA HIS A 3 -46.05 9.38 -17.09
C HIS A 3 -45.07 8.27 -16.69
N THR A 4 -43.78 8.58 -16.61
CA THR A 4 -42.73 7.63 -16.21
C THR A 4 -42.82 7.33 -14.70
N LEU A 5 -43.11 8.32 -13.86
CA LEU A 5 -43.32 8.14 -12.42
C LEU A 5 -44.56 7.28 -12.14
N VAL A 6 -45.65 7.51 -12.87
CA VAL A 6 -46.87 6.71 -12.79
C VAL A 6 -46.60 5.25 -13.17
N ASN A 7 -45.80 5.00 -14.21
CA ASN A 7 -45.43 3.64 -14.60
C ASN A 7 -44.57 2.94 -13.55
N VAL A 8 -43.58 3.64 -12.97
CA VAL A 8 -42.74 3.09 -11.89
C VAL A 8 -43.58 2.79 -10.64
N LEU A 9 -44.54 3.66 -10.29
CA LEU A 9 -45.45 3.40 -9.18
C LEU A 9 -46.33 2.17 -9.45
N ARG A 10 -46.86 2.01 -10.68
CA ARG A 10 -47.61 0.80 -11.07
C ARG A 10 -46.76 -0.47 -10.99
N GLU A 11 -45.52 -0.43 -11.46
CA GLU A 11 -44.58 -1.57 -11.36
C GLU A 11 -44.32 -1.94 -9.88
N LEU A 12 -44.16 -0.94 -9.01
CA LEU A 12 -44.02 -1.13 -7.56
C LEU A 12 -45.32 -1.61 -6.89
N MET A 13 -46.49 -1.41 -7.51
CA MET A 13 -47.77 -1.97 -7.06
C MET A 13 -48.01 -3.41 -7.54
N GLN A 14 -47.55 -3.75 -8.75
CA GLN A 14 -47.75 -5.07 -9.36
C GLN A 14 -46.68 -6.11 -8.97
N GLY A 15 -45.50 -5.67 -8.50
CA GLY A 15 -44.34 -6.50 -8.22
C GLY A 15 -44.33 -7.25 -6.87
N GLU A 16 -45.45 -7.75 -6.38
CA GLU A 16 -45.50 -8.46 -5.08
C GLU A 16 -44.79 -9.83 -5.08
N GLN A 17 -44.45 -10.40 -6.24
CA GLN A 17 -43.91 -11.76 -6.36
C GLN A 17 -42.42 -11.86 -6.80
N ASP A 18 -41.76 -10.75 -7.15
CA ASP A 18 -40.38 -10.74 -7.67
C ASP A 18 -39.52 -9.65 -7.00
N ALA A 19 -38.68 -10.07 -6.06
CA ALA A 19 -37.85 -9.18 -5.23
C ALA A 19 -36.79 -8.42 -6.04
N GLU A 20 -36.27 -9.01 -7.12
CA GLU A 20 -35.22 -8.42 -7.95
C GLU A 20 -35.79 -7.28 -8.81
N LYS A 21 -36.95 -7.52 -9.45
CA LYS A 21 -37.65 -6.47 -10.21
C LYS A 21 -38.09 -5.30 -9.33
N ARG A 22 -38.52 -5.60 -8.10
CA ARG A 22 -38.89 -4.57 -7.13
C ARG A 22 -37.68 -3.69 -6.75
N GLU A 23 -36.51 -4.27 -6.56
CA GLU A 23 -35.28 -3.55 -6.24
C GLU A 23 -34.83 -2.65 -7.41
N VAL A 24 -34.92 -3.14 -8.65
CA VAL A 24 -34.63 -2.34 -9.85
C VAL A 24 -35.62 -1.18 -10.02
N ALA A 25 -36.91 -1.39 -9.74
CA ALA A 25 -37.91 -0.33 -9.75
C ALA A 25 -37.68 0.72 -8.65
N LYS A 26 -37.27 0.31 -7.45
CA LYS A 26 -36.89 1.22 -6.36
C LYS A 26 -35.73 2.13 -6.74
N ARG A 27 -34.65 1.58 -7.29
CA ARG A 27 -33.48 2.38 -7.72
C ARG A 27 -33.86 3.40 -8.78
N ARG A 28 -34.66 3.01 -9.77
CA ARG A 28 -35.22 3.93 -10.77
C ARG A 28 -36.03 5.05 -10.11
N ALA A 29 -36.92 4.72 -9.17
CA ALA A 29 -37.70 5.71 -8.43
C ALA A 29 -36.81 6.71 -7.67
N VAL A 30 -35.76 6.23 -6.99
CA VAL A 30 -34.79 7.09 -6.28
C VAL A 30 -34.09 8.05 -7.25
N GLY A 31 -33.64 7.56 -8.41
CA GLY A 31 -33.01 8.40 -9.43
C GLY A 31 -33.95 9.48 -9.99
N MET A 32 -35.24 9.17 -10.14
CA MET A 32 -36.25 10.13 -10.61
C MET A 32 -36.57 11.17 -9.54
N LEU A 33 -36.77 10.75 -8.29
CA LEU A 33 -36.96 11.68 -7.17
C LEU A 33 -35.75 12.58 -6.95
N LEU A 34 -34.54 12.06 -7.17
CA LEU A 34 -33.31 12.87 -7.12
C LEU A 34 -33.33 13.96 -8.19
N HIS A 35 -33.71 13.62 -9.43
CA HIS A 35 -33.82 14.60 -10.51
C HIS A 35 -34.75 15.76 -10.11
N ASP A 36 -35.92 15.45 -9.55
CA ASP A 36 -36.90 16.47 -9.18
C ASP A 36 -36.47 17.28 -7.95
N VAL A 37 -35.77 16.67 -6.99
CA VAL A 37 -35.15 17.38 -5.86
C VAL A 37 -34.04 18.33 -6.34
N LEU A 38 -33.25 17.93 -7.34
CA LEU A 38 -32.18 18.78 -7.88
C LEU A 38 -32.76 19.97 -8.65
N GLY A 39 -33.83 19.78 -9.43
CA GLY A 39 -34.54 20.86 -10.13
C GLY A 39 -35.33 21.73 -9.17
N ASP A 40 -36.40 21.18 -8.59
CA ASP A 40 -37.46 21.89 -7.89
C ASP A 40 -37.40 21.69 -6.37
N GLY A 41 -36.27 21.30 -5.81
CA GLY A 41 -36.11 21.07 -4.38
C GLY A 41 -35.08 21.96 -3.70
N THR A 42 -34.99 21.84 -2.37
CA THR A 42 -33.88 22.36 -1.56
C THR A 42 -33.24 21.26 -0.72
N VAL A 43 -31.92 21.37 -0.56
CA VAL A 43 -31.12 20.47 0.27
C VAL A 43 -30.37 21.29 1.32
N THR A 44 -30.54 20.91 2.58
CA THR A 44 -29.74 21.42 3.70
C THR A 44 -29.06 20.26 4.43
N ALA A 45 -28.25 20.54 5.45
CA ALA A 45 -27.53 19.50 6.19
C ALA A 45 -28.42 18.49 6.92
N LYS A 46 -29.72 18.78 7.12
CA LYS A 46 -30.64 17.95 7.92
C LYS A 46 -31.92 17.54 7.19
N GLU A 47 -32.17 18.07 5.99
CA GLU A 47 -33.42 17.80 5.27
C GLU A 47 -33.28 17.96 3.76
N VAL A 48 -34.15 17.23 3.06
CA VAL A 48 -34.39 17.33 1.62
C VAL A 48 -35.84 17.73 1.45
N ARG A 49 -36.10 18.81 0.71
CA ARG A 49 -37.46 19.30 0.42
C ARG A 49 -37.69 19.28 -1.09
N LEU A 50 -38.86 18.82 -1.50
CA LEU A 50 -39.36 18.92 -2.87
C LEU A 50 -40.54 19.89 -2.90
N TYR A 51 -40.49 20.89 -3.77
CA TYR A 51 -41.60 21.80 -4.03
C TYR A 51 -42.48 21.20 -5.12
N VAL A 52 -43.78 21.03 -4.85
CA VAL A 52 -44.73 20.54 -5.84
C VAL A 52 -45.71 21.65 -6.16
N GLY A 53 -45.48 22.32 -7.29
CA GLY A 53 -46.32 23.40 -7.81
C GLY A 53 -47.21 22.95 -8.98
N GLY A 54 -48.22 23.78 -9.27
CA GLY A 54 -48.98 23.74 -10.52
C GLY A 54 -48.95 25.13 -11.15
N GLY A 55 -48.34 25.28 -12.32
CA GLY A 55 -48.50 26.47 -13.15
C GLY A 55 -49.89 26.51 -13.78
N GLU A 56 -50.39 27.69 -14.16
CA GLU A 56 -51.69 27.83 -14.86
C GLU A 56 -51.74 27.07 -16.20
N GLU A 57 -50.57 26.71 -16.75
CA GLU A 57 -50.40 25.96 -18.01
C GLU A 57 -50.03 24.48 -17.80
N ASP A 58 -50.00 23.97 -16.57
CA ASP A 58 -49.66 22.57 -16.30
C ASP A 58 -50.77 21.61 -16.76
N GLU A 59 -50.42 20.63 -17.60
CA GLU A 59 -51.35 19.57 -18.04
C GLU A 59 -51.86 18.66 -16.90
N VAL A 60 -51.18 18.66 -15.75
CA VAL A 60 -51.53 17.84 -14.58
C VAL A 60 -51.72 18.71 -13.35
N PRO A 61 -52.86 18.59 -12.64
CA PRO A 61 -53.12 19.31 -11.39
C PRO A 61 -52.02 19.10 -10.34
N ALA A 62 -51.71 20.17 -9.58
CA ALA A 62 -50.72 20.10 -8.50
C ALA A 62 -51.06 19.04 -7.45
N GLU A 63 -52.36 18.83 -7.17
CA GLU A 63 -52.85 17.86 -6.20
C GLU A 63 -52.48 16.42 -6.62
N ASP A 64 -52.65 16.08 -7.90
CA ASP A 64 -52.29 14.76 -8.43
C ASP A 64 -50.77 14.53 -8.44
N LYS A 65 -49.98 15.59 -8.71
CA LYS A 65 -48.51 15.54 -8.61
C LYS A 65 -48.07 15.27 -7.17
N VAL A 66 -48.67 15.96 -6.20
CA VAL A 66 -48.38 15.80 -4.78
C VAL A 66 -48.66 14.37 -4.32
N ASP A 67 -49.85 13.85 -4.63
CA ASP A 67 -50.25 12.50 -4.23
C ASP A 67 -49.33 11.43 -4.84
N LEU A 68 -48.91 11.63 -6.10
CA LEU A 68 -47.96 10.75 -6.76
C LEU A 68 -46.60 10.73 -6.06
N TYR A 69 -45.99 11.89 -5.81
CA TYR A 69 -44.69 11.96 -5.15
C TYR A 69 -44.74 11.43 -3.72
N TYR A 70 -45.77 11.81 -2.96
CA TYR A 70 -45.94 11.37 -1.57
C TYR A 70 -46.12 9.85 -1.49
N SER A 71 -46.95 9.28 -2.38
CA SER A 71 -47.18 7.84 -2.47
C SER A 71 -45.92 7.08 -2.91
N LEU A 72 -45.16 7.65 -3.84
CA LEU A 72 -43.91 7.03 -4.32
C LEU A 72 -42.86 6.97 -3.21
N PHE A 73 -42.62 8.06 -2.48
CA PHE A 73 -41.73 8.09 -1.32
C PHE A 73 -42.14 7.02 -0.28
N LYS A 74 -43.42 6.94 0.08
CA LYS A 74 -43.91 5.90 1.01
C LYS A 74 -43.70 4.49 0.49
N ARG A 75 -44.00 4.24 -0.80
CA ARG A 75 -43.94 2.89 -1.39
C ARG A 75 -42.51 2.33 -1.45
N ILE A 76 -41.53 3.20 -1.66
CA ILE A 76 -40.10 2.80 -1.67
C ILE A 76 -39.49 2.80 -0.26
N GLY A 77 -40.27 3.16 0.77
CA GLY A 77 -39.94 2.96 2.17
C GLY A 77 -39.42 4.21 2.89
N TYR A 78 -39.83 5.40 2.46
CA TYR A 78 -39.58 6.65 3.18
C TYR A 78 -40.80 7.10 3.99
N GLU A 79 -40.56 7.91 5.00
CA GLU A 79 -41.60 8.55 5.83
C GLU A 79 -41.60 10.08 5.62
N PRO A 80 -42.13 10.58 4.48
CA PRO A 80 -42.14 12.01 4.20
C PRO A 80 -43.19 12.77 5.02
N GLU A 81 -42.83 13.98 5.45
CA GLU A 81 -43.76 14.99 5.95
C GLU A 81 -44.30 15.81 4.78
N MET A 82 -45.59 16.17 4.84
CA MET A 82 -46.24 17.00 3.83
C MET A 82 -46.93 18.19 4.49
N TYR A 83 -46.69 19.39 3.97
CA TYR A 83 -47.32 20.62 4.45
C TYR A 83 -47.49 21.65 3.33
N LYS A 84 -48.41 22.61 3.52
CA LYS A 84 -48.70 23.68 2.55
C LYS A 84 -48.21 25.01 3.10
N GLU A 85 -47.41 25.74 2.33
CA GLU A 85 -46.89 27.06 2.69
C GLU A 85 -47.05 28.02 1.51
N ARG A 86 -47.68 29.18 1.74
CA ARG A 86 -47.92 30.23 0.72
C ARG A 86 -48.55 29.71 -0.60
N GLY A 87 -49.43 28.71 -0.52
CA GLY A 87 -50.12 28.14 -1.68
C GLY A 87 -49.41 26.97 -2.36
N VAL A 88 -48.16 26.68 -1.99
CA VAL A 88 -47.35 25.58 -2.55
C VAL A 88 -47.30 24.40 -1.57
N VAL A 89 -47.32 23.17 -2.09
CA VAL A 89 -47.18 21.96 -1.27
C VAL A 89 -45.73 21.52 -1.23
N HIS A 90 -45.26 21.21 -0.02
CA HIS A 90 -43.90 20.75 0.26
C HIS A 90 -43.93 19.30 0.71
N ILE A 91 -43.06 18.49 0.12
CA ILE A 91 -42.75 17.13 0.61
C ILE A 91 -41.35 17.17 1.20
N LYS A 92 -41.22 16.78 2.46
CA LYS A 92 -39.99 16.94 3.24
C LYS A 92 -39.53 15.60 3.82
N LEU A 93 -38.26 15.29 3.61
CA LEU A 93 -37.52 14.24 4.34
C LEU A 93 -36.63 14.92 5.38
N TYR A 94 -36.72 14.52 6.64
CA TYR A 94 -35.95 15.10 7.74
C TYR A 94 -35.07 14.06 8.44
N GLY A 95 -33.89 14.47 8.88
CA GLY A 95 -33.01 13.65 9.71
C GLY A 95 -32.59 12.35 9.03
N GLY A 96 -32.95 11.20 9.60
CA GLY A 96 -32.59 9.88 9.09
C GLY A 96 -33.14 9.60 7.68
N GLU A 97 -34.34 10.06 7.38
CA GLU A 97 -34.99 9.85 6.07
C GLU A 97 -34.26 10.59 4.94
N ALA A 98 -33.81 11.82 5.22
CA ALA A 98 -33.01 12.60 4.27
C ALA A 98 -31.66 11.94 3.96
N LYS A 99 -31.01 11.39 4.99
CA LYS A 99 -29.72 10.70 4.86
C LYS A 99 -29.85 9.38 4.13
N LYS A 100 -30.90 8.61 4.43
CA LYS A 100 -31.23 7.38 3.71
C LYS A 100 -31.43 7.67 2.21
N PHE A 101 -32.16 8.73 1.88
CA PHE A 101 -32.35 9.17 0.51
C PHE A 101 -31.03 9.55 -0.17
N ALA A 102 -30.18 10.33 0.50
CA ALA A 102 -28.87 10.69 -0.01
C ALA A 102 -27.96 9.46 -0.27
N ARG A 103 -28.01 8.44 0.60
CA ARG A 103 -27.27 7.18 0.45
C ARG A 103 -27.74 6.35 -0.74
N GLU A 104 -29.05 6.15 -0.87
CA GLU A 104 -29.60 5.40 -2.00
C GLU A 104 -29.39 6.14 -3.33
N ALA A 105 -29.30 7.46 -3.29
CA ALA A 105 -28.97 8.32 -4.43
C ALA A 105 -27.47 8.37 -4.77
N LEU A 106 -26.57 7.90 -3.89
CA LEU A 106 -25.11 8.06 -4.05
C LEU A 106 -24.55 7.59 -5.40
N PRO A 107 -24.97 6.44 -5.99
CA PRO A 107 -24.49 6.04 -7.31
C PRO A 107 -24.78 7.08 -8.40
N TYR A 108 -25.94 7.75 -8.34
CA TYR A 108 -26.33 8.81 -9.26
C TYR A 108 -25.54 10.09 -8.99
N LEU A 109 -25.35 10.45 -7.71
CA LEU A 109 -24.55 11.62 -7.31
C LEU A 109 -23.09 11.50 -7.78
N LEU A 110 -22.48 10.32 -7.66
CA LEU A 110 -21.12 10.06 -8.15
C LEU A 110 -21.03 10.11 -9.68
N ALA A 111 -22.08 9.68 -10.39
CA ALA A 111 -22.14 9.80 -11.85
C ALA A 111 -22.23 11.28 -12.28
N LEU A 112 -23.04 12.08 -11.58
CA LEU A 112 -23.15 13.54 -11.78
C LEU A 112 -21.84 14.26 -11.42
N GLU A 113 -21.16 13.87 -10.34
CA GLU A 113 -19.83 14.37 -9.96
C GLU A 113 -18.74 14.01 -10.98
N ARG A 114 -18.93 13.05 -11.88
CA ARG A 114 -17.98 12.77 -12.97
C ARG A 114 -18.25 13.64 -14.19
N MET A 115 -19.48 14.16 -14.33
CA MET A 115 -19.91 15.08 -15.39
C MET A 115 -19.72 16.54 -14.96
N LEU A 116 -18.54 16.86 -14.39
CA LEU A 116 -18.24 18.12 -13.67
C LEU A 116 -18.48 19.39 -14.49
N GLU A 117 -18.27 19.36 -15.81
CA GLU A 117 -18.45 20.53 -16.68
C GLU A 117 -19.91 20.98 -16.78
N VAL A 118 -20.87 20.04 -16.78
CA VAL A 118 -22.31 20.35 -16.93
C VAL A 118 -22.94 20.72 -15.60
N VAL A 119 -22.47 20.16 -14.48
CA VAL A 119 -23.06 20.43 -13.17
C VAL A 119 -22.54 21.74 -12.57
N LYS A 120 -21.27 22.11 -12.82
CA LYS A 120 -20.69 23.36 -12.30
C LYS A 120 -21.20 24.62 -13.00
N SER A 121 -21.82 24.51 -14.17
CA SER A 121 -22.44 25.66 -14.86
C SER A 121 -23.73 26.13 -14.17
N ASP A 122 -24.37 25.27 -13.37
CA ASP A 122 -25.49 25.62 -12.50
C ASP A 122 -25.08 25.50 -11.02
N GLU A 123 -24.73 26.64 -10.42
CA GLU A 123 -24.25 26.72 -9.04
C GLU A 123 -25.28 26.20 -8.01
N GLN A 124 -26.58 26.28 -8.32
CA GLN A 124 -27.63 25.79 -7.42
C GLN A 124 -27.71 24.27 -7.45
N ILE A 125 -27.70 23.67 -8.64
CA ILE A 125 -27.68 22.20 -8.79
C ILE A 125 -26.39 21.63 -8.20
N TYR A 126 -25.23 22.26 -8.47
CA TYR A 126 -23.96 21.87 -7.88
C TYR A 126 -23.99 21.89 -6.36
N SER A 127 -24.52 22.96 -5.74
CA SER A 127 -24.66 23.07 -4.28
C SER A 127 -25.51 21.94 -3.70
N LYS A 128 -26.62 21.56 -4.37
CA LYS A 128 -27.49 20.46 -3.92
C LYS A 128 -26.80 19.10 -4.04
N VAL A 129 -26.11 18.83 -5.16
CA VAL A 129 -25.32 17.60 -5.37
C VAL A 129 -24.23 17.48 -4.31
N ALA A 130 -23.44 18.53 -4.09
CA ALA A 130 -22.38 18.54 -3.07
C ALA A 130 -22.93 18.25 -1.67
N LYS A 131 -24.03 18.93 -1.27
CA LYS A 131 -24.67 18.70 0.04
C LYS A 131 -25.25 17.30 0.20
N LEU A 132 -25.84 16.73 -0.85
CA LEU A 132 -26.33 15.34 -0.83
C LEU A 132 -25.16 14.34 -0.78
N THR A 133 -24.07 14.57 -1.51
CA THR A 133 -22.87 13.73 -1.42
C THR A 133 -22.28 13.80 -0.02
N GLU A 134 -22.15 14.99 0.57
CA GLU A 134 -21.70 15.16 1.95
C GLU A 134 -22.65 14.46 2.93
N MET A 135 -23.96 14.63 2.77
CA MET A 135 -24.97 13.98 3.60
C MET A 135 -24.92 12.44 3.51
N ALA A 136 -24.72 11.90 2.31
CA ALA A 136 -24.54 10.46 2.07
C ALA A 136 -23.25 9.95 2.72
N ARG A 137 -22.20 10.78 2.77
CA ARG A 137 -20.91 10.50 3.42
C ARG A 137 -20.90 10.83 4.92
N ALA A 138 -21.93 11.50 5.45
CA ALA A 138 -21.95 12.05 6.81
C ALA A 138 -22.43 11.09 7.90
N GLU A 139 -22.87 9.86 7.60
CA GLU A 139 -23.08 8.83 8.62
C GLU A 139 -21.76 8.19 9.03
N LYS A 140 -21.03 8.99 9.81
CA LYS A 140 -19.73 8.70 10.41
C LYS A 140 -19.86 7.54 11.38
N VAL A 141 -19.06 6.50 11.15
CA VAL A 141 -18.69 5.56 12.21
C VAL A 141 -18.21 6.37 13.41
N LYS A 142 -18.82 6.17 14.59
CA LYS A 142 -18.31 6.73 15.84
C LYS A 142 -17.73 5.61 16.67
N ALA A 143 -16.61 5.88 17.32
CA ALA A 143 -16.08 4.97 18.30
C ALA A 143 -15.56 5.74 19.51
N ARG A 144 -15.77 5.19 20.70
CA ARG A 144 -15.28 5.77 21.95
C ARG A 144 -14.97 4.69 22.97
N VAL A 145 -14.14 5.04 23.93
CA VAL A 145 -13.72 4.16 25.02
C VAL A 145 -14.41 4.61 26.30
N GLU A 146 -15.05 3.67 27.00
CA GLU A 146 -15.77 3.92 28.24
C GLU A 146 -15.37 2.95 29.35
N GLY A 147 -15.51 3.39 30.61
CA GLY A 147 -15.32 2.52 31.78
C GLY A 147 -13.91 1.98 31.94
N PHE A 148 -12.89 2.81 31.68
CA PHE A 148 -11.50 2.44 31.87
C PHE A 148 -11.23 2.01 33.32
N THR A 149 -10.59 0.85 33.47
CA THR A 149 -10.23 0.29 34.78
C THR A 149 -8.73 0.05 34.83
N VAL A 150 -8.08 0.64 35.83
CA VAL A 150 -6.65 0.47 36.12
C VAL A 150 -6.40 -0.88 36.82
N GLY A 151 -5.29 -1.54 36.46
CA GLY A 151 -4.82 -2.77 37.10
C GLY A 151 -3.68 -3.43 36.31
N LYS A 152 -3.19 -4.60 36.75
CA LYS A 152 -2.14 -5.38 36.04
C LYS A 152 -2.48 -5.72 34.57
N ARG A 153 -3.75 -5.60 34.19
CA ARG A 153 -4.28 -5.75 32.83
C ARG A 153 -5.36 -4.68 32.59
N PRO A 154 -4.99 -3.48 32.14
CA PRO A 154 -5.93 -2.41 31.85
C PRO A 154 -7.03 -2.89 30.90
N ARG A 155 -8.26 -2.46 31.17
CA ARG A 155 -9.43 -2.82 30.36
C ARG A 155 -10.42 -1.68 30.28
N ALA A 156 -11.19 -1.63 29.21
CA ALA A 156 -12.28 -0.71 28.99
C ALA A 156 -13.34 -1.35 28.08
N ARG A 157 -14.36 -0.57 27.73
CA ARG A 157 -15.36 -0.92 26.71
C ARG A 157 -15.14 -0.04 25.49
N LEU A 158 -14.95 -0.65 24.33
CA LEU A 158 -14.98 0.03 23.05
C LEU A 158 -16.42 0.03 22.55
N VAL A 159 -17.03 1.20 22.45
CA VAL A 159 -18.36 1.40 21.88
C VAL A 159 -18.17 1.79 20.42
N VAL A 160 -18.80 1.06 19.50
CA VAL A 160 -18.77 1.33 18.05
C VAL A 160 -20.20 1.57 17.59
N GLU A 161 -20.41 2.65 16.85
CA GLU A 161 -21.67 3.00 16.20
C GLU A 161 -21.44 3.14 14.69
N ALA A 162 -22.21 2.44 13.87
CA ALA A 162 -22.20 2.58 12.41
C ALA A 162 -23.58 2.23 11.85
N ASP A 163 -24.04 2.96 10.82
CA ASP A 163 -25.34 2.73 10.15
C ASP A 163 -26.55 2.61 11.10
N GLY A 164 -26.57 3.43 12.16
CA GLY A 164 -27.67 3.43 13.16
C GLY A 164 -27.66 2.24 14.13
N ALA A 165 -26.69 1.32 14.02
CA ALA A 165 -26.46 0.24 14.97
C ALA A 165 -25.30 0.58 15.91
N ALA A 166 -25.42 0.18 17.18
CA ALA A 166 -24.40 0.38 18.20
C ALA A 166 -24.10 -0.94 18.93
N ALA A 167 -22.82 -1.21 19.21
CA ALA A 167 -22.43 -2.32 20.06
C ALA A 167 -21.17 -2.03 20.88
N GLU A 168 -21.08 -2.67 22.04
CA GLU A 168 -19.95 -2.56 22.95
C GLU A 168 -19.08 -3.82 22.90
N TYR A 169 -17.78 -3.66 23.09
CA TYR A 169 -16.81 -4.75 23.14
C TYR A 169 -15.82 -4.54 24.28
N GLN A 170 -15.40 -5.60 24.95
CA GLN A 170 -14.34 -5.49 25.95
C GLN A 170 -12.99 -5.30 25.24
N ILE A 171 -12.32 -4.18 25.48
CA ILE A 171 -10.95 -3.94 25.03
C ILE A 171 -10.00 -4.07 26.22
N ARG A 172 -8.85 -4.72 26.02
CA ARG A 172 -7.84 -4.91 27.08
C ARG A 172 -6.42 -4.90 26.55
N LEU A 173 -5.50 -4.46 27.42
CA LEU A 173 -4.07 -4.61 27.22
C LEU A 173 -3.61 -5.91 27.91
N VAL A 174 -3.04 -6.84 27.12
CA VAL A 174 -2.52 -8.12 27.63
C VAL A 174 -0.99 -8.11 27.71
N LYS A 175 -0.41 -9.11 28.41
CA LYS A 175 1.05 -9.27 28.52
C LYS A 175 1.72 -9.21 27.14
N GLY A 176 2.81 -8.44 27.04
CA GLY A 176 3.54 -8.22 25.79
C GLY A 176 2.99 -7.09 24.92
N SER A 177 2.29 -6.11 25.53
CA SER A 177 1.81 -4.89 24.86
C SER A 177 0.90 -5.14 23.66
N ALA A 178 0.02 -6.15 23.78
CA ALA A 178 -0.98 -6.45 22.76
C ALA A 178 -2.36 -5.96 23.19
N VAL A 179 -3.06 -5.32 22.26
CA VAL A 179 -4.48 -4.94 22.39
C VAL A 179 -5.33 -6.10 21.91
N LYS A 180 -6.29 -6.54 22.73
CA LYS A 180 -7.30 -7.54 22.34
C LYS A 180 -8.70 -6.98 22.54
N LEU A 181 -9.56 -7.19 21.55
CA LEU A 181 -11.00 -6.94 21.63
C LEU A 181 -11.72 -8.28 21.81
N ARG A 182 -12.63 -8.38 22.78
CA ARG A 182 -13.38 -9.61 23.04
C ARG A 182 -14.86 -9.34 23.30
N PHE A 183 -15.71 -10.22 22.76
CA PHE A 183 -17.12 -10.33 23.08
C PHE A 183 -17.51 -11.81 23.27
N ILE A 184 -18.40 -12.11 24.22
CA ILE A 184 -18.86 -13.46 24.55
C ILE A 184 -20.35 -13.39 24.85
N THR A 185 -21.14 -14.32 24.31
CA THR A 185 -22.59 -14.45 24.56
C THR A 185 -23.05 -15.90 24.40
N THR A 186 -24.20 -16.23 24.98
CA THR A 186 -24.91 -17.50 24.71
C THR A 186 -25.90 -17.36 23.54
N ASP A 187 -26.21 -16.14 23.08
CA ASP A 187 -27.08 -15.87 21.94
C ASP A 187 -26.28 -15.77 20.62
N ARG A 188 -26.47 -16.76 19.74
CA ARG A 188 -25.85 -16.75 18.40
C ARG A 188 -26.25 -15.51 17.59
N ALA A 189 -27.52 -15.11 17.63
CA ALA A 189 -28.01 -14.01 16.82
C ALA A 189 -27.38 -12.67 17.26
N GLU A 190 -27.14 -12.51 18.56
CA GLU A 190 -26.39 -11.36 19.08
C GLU A 190 -24.93 -11.34 18.62
N ALA A 191 -24.24 -12.50 18.65
CA ALA A 191 -22.87 -12.61 18.16
C ALA A 191 -22.76 -12.23 16.67
N GLU A 192 -23.71 -12.71 15.84
CA GLU A 192 -23.78 -12.40 14.41
C GLU A 192 -24.09 -10.91 14.15
N ARG A 193 -24.97 -10.28 14.94
CA ARG A 193 -25.23 -8.83 14.83
C ARG A 193 -23.99 -8.00 15.16
N ARG A 194 -23.28 -8.34 16.24
CA ARG A 194 -22.08 -7.60 16.65
C ARG A 194 -20.92 -7.79 15.66
N ILE A 195 -20.69 -9.01 15.15
CA ILE A 195 -19.64 -9.20 14.13
C ILE A 195 -19.96 -8.46 12.83
N ALA A 196 -21.23 -8.38 12.43
CA ALA A 196 -21.64 -7.62 11.25
C ALA A 196 -21.29 -6.14 11.39
N LEU A 197 -21.49 -5.55 12.59
CA LEU A 197 -21.09 -4.17 12.87
C LEU A 197 -19.56 -3.98 12.78
N LEU A 198 -18.77 -4.90 13.33
CA LEU A 198 -17.30 -4.85 13.19
C LEU A 198 -16.85 -4.94 11.73
N ARG A 199 -17.49 -5.80 10.94
CA ARG A 199 -17.20 -5.92 9.50
C ARG A 199 -17.58 -4.66 8.72
N ALA A 200 -18.70 -4.02 9.08
CA ALA A 200 -19.12 -2.75 8.48
C ALA A 200 -18.11 -1.62 8.68
N VAL A 201 -17.40 -1.62 9.83
CA VAL A 201 -16.32 -0.67 10.11
C VAL A 201 -14.94 -1.18 9.66
N GLY A 202 -14.90 -2.24 8.84
CA GLY A 202 -13.69 -2.74 8.20
C GLY A 202 -12.81 -3.67 9.03
N VAL A 203 -13.28 -4.16 10.19
CA VAL A 203 -12.57 -5.14 11.01
C VAL A 203 -12.84 -6.56 10.47
N ARG A 204 -11.78 -7.25 10.05
CA ARG A 204 -11.84 -8.65 9.64
C ARG A 204 -11.85 -9.56 10.86
N ALA A 205 -13.02 -10.07 11.21
CA ALA A 205 -13.20 -11.00 12.32
C ALA A 205 -14.34 -12.01 12.04
N GLU A 206 -14.34 -13.09 12.82
CA GLU A 206 -15.30 -14.19 12.73
C GLU A 206 -15.86 -14.54 14.10
N VAL A 207 -17.11 -15.01 14.10
CA VAL A 207 -17.76 -15.60 15.27
C VAL A 207 -17.29 -17.04 15.42
N LYS A 208 -16.85 -17.41 16.62
CA LYS A 208 -16.39 -18.76 16.95
C LYS A 208 -17.30 -19.38 18.01
N LYS A 209 -17.55 -20.67 17.91
CA LYS A 209 -18.23 -21.47 18.96
C LYS A 209 -17.18 -22.14 19.84
N GLU A 210 -17.36 -22.11 21.15
CA GLU A 210 -16.54 -22.90 22.07
C GLU A 210 -17.00 -24.36 22.04
N CYS A 211 -16.14 -25.31 21.64
CA CYS A 211 -16.56 -26.68 21.33
C CYS A 211 -17.26 -27.42 22.49
N SER A 212 -17.01 -27.03 23.73
CA SER A 212 -17.54 -27.69 24.94
C SER A 212 -18.69 -26.95 25.62
N ARG A 213 -19.11 -25.78 25.11
CA ARG A 213 -20.14 -24.93 25.73
C ARG A 213 -21.02 -24.28 24.67
N ASP A 214 -22.29 -24.04 24.96
CA ASP A 214 -23.16 -23.24 24.09
C ASP A 214 -22.87 -21.74 24.23
N VAL A 215 -21.63 -21.37 23.92
CA VAL A 215 -21.06 -20.04 24.03
C VAL A 215 -20.42 -19.64 22.70
N TRP A 216 -20.79 -18.46 22.22
CA TRP A 216 -20.27 -17.81 21.03
C TRP A 216 -19.36 -16.66 21.42
N TYR A 217 -18.25 -16.49 20.72
CA TYR A 217 -17.31 -15.41 21.01
C TYR A 217 -16.68 -14.80 19.76
N ILE A 218 -16.27 -13.55 19.91
CA ILE A 218 -15.48 -12.78 18.95
C ILE A 218 -14.15 -12.43 19.64
N ASP A 219 -13.02 -12.71 19.01
CA ASP A 219 -11.68 -12.32 19.49
C ASP A 219 -10.93 -11.62 18.34
N VAL A 220 -10.60 -10.34 18.52
CA VAL A 220 -9.91 -9.52 17.51
C VAL A 220 -8.51 -9.15 18.01
N SER A 221 -7.52 -9.37 17.16
CA SER A 221 -6.11 -9.09 17.43
C SER A 221 -5.77 -7.60 17.26
N THR A 222 -4.63 -7.17 17.81
CA THR A 222 -4.12 -5.80 17.64
C THR A 222 -3.98 -5.41 16.17
N ASN A 223 -3.47 -6.32 15.34
CA ASN A 223 -3.24 -6.03 13.91
C ASN A 223 -4.56 -5.93 13.14
N ALA A 224 -5.54 -6.80 13.44
CA ALA A 224 -6.85 -6.74 12.80
C ALA A 224 -7.64 -5.47 13.19
N LEU A 225 -7.44 -4.93 14.40
CA LEU A 225 -7.98 -3.62 14.80
C LEU A 225 -7.21 -2.46 14.18
N ALA A 226 -5.91 -2.63 13.95
CA ALA A 226 -5.07 -1.59 13.38
C ALA A 226 -5.20 -1.52 11.86
N ALA A 227 -5.86 -2.47 11.18
CA ALA A 227 -5.85 -2.56 9.73
C ALA A 227 -6.27 -1.24 9.04
N ASP A 228 -5.68 -0.96 7.88
CA ASP A 228 -5.99 0.21 7.05
C ASP A 228 -7.46 0.22 6.62
N SER A 229 -8.03 -0.96 6.39
CA SER A 229 -9.46 -1.18 6.15
C SER A 229 -10.36 -0.74 7.30
N VAL A 230 -9.85 -0.70 8.53
CA VAL A 230 -10.64 -0.31 9.71
C VAL A 230 -10.90 1.19 9.68
N HIS A 231 -12.13 1.61 9.97
CA HIS A 231 -12.47 3.03 9.97
C HIS A 231 -11.60 3.84 10.97
N GLU A 232 -11.13 5.01 10.56
CA GLU A 232 -10.19 5.85 11.32
C GLU A 232 -10.67 6.15 12.76
N GLU A 233 -11.96 6.46 12.93
CA GLU A 233 -12.57 6.71 14.24
C GLU A 233 -12.43 5.53 15.22
N VAL A 234 -12.52 4.28 14.72
CA VAL A 234 -12.28 3.09 15.54
C VAL A 234 -10.82 3.01 15.96
N ARG A 235 -9.88 3.29 15.05
CA ARG A 235 -8.44 3.30 15.36
C ARG A 235 -8.09 4.41 16.36
N LYS A 236 -8.64 5.62 16.20
CA LYS A 236 -8.49 6.74 17.15
C LYS A 236 -9.00 6.39 18.54
N ALA A 237 -10.15 5.73 18.64
CA ALA A 237 -10.66 5.26 19.93
C ALA A 237 -9.69 4.27 20.60
N VAL A 238 -9.05 3.37 19.83
CA VAL A 238 -8.01 2.48 20.38
C VAL A 238 -6.76 3.27 20.82
N VAL A 239 -6.36 4.31 20.10
CA VAL A 239 -5.26 5.21 20.51
C VAL A 239 -5.58 5.90 21.84
N GLU A 240 -6.82 6.34 22.03
CA GLU A 240 -7.26 6.93 23.31
C GLU A 240 -7.20 5.92 24.46
N PHE A 241 -7.60 4.66 24.23
CA PHE A 241 -7.40 3.58 25.20
C PHE A 241 -5.92 3.38 25.56
N LEU A 242 -5.02 3.41 24.57
CA LEU A 242 -3.57 3.28 24.79
C LEU A 242 -3.00 4.46 25.57
N LYS A 243 -3.49 5.68 25.30
CA LYS A 243 -3.11 6.88 26.03
C LYS A 243 -3.49 6.78 27.51
N GLN A 244 -4.71 6.32 27.81
CA GLN A 244 -5.14 6.03 29.18
C GLN A 244 -4.29 4.94 29.85
N CYS A 245 -3.86 3.90 29.11
CA CYS A 245 -2.96 2.87 29.63
C CYS A 245 -1.57 3.44 29.98
N ARG A 246 -1.05 4.36 29.17
CA ARG A 246 0.22 5.05 29.42
C ARG A 246 0.12 5.95 30.65
N GLU A 247 -0.93 6.76 30.74
CA GLU A 247 -1.17 7.66 31.89
C GLU A 247 -1.32 6.89 33.20
N ALA A 248 -1.77 5.64 33.14
CA ALA A 248 -1.85 4.72 34.29
C ALA A 248 -0.58 3.89 34.52
N GLU A 249 0.55 4.23 33.89
CA GLU A 249 1.86 3.54 33.98
C GLU A 249 1.81 2.04 33.63
N ALA A 250 0.80 1.61 32.89
CA ALA A 250 0.63 0.22 32.47
C ALA A 250 1.23 -0.07 31.08
N LEU A 251 1.73 0.97 30.40
CA LEU A 251 2.35 0.91 29.07
C LEU A 251 3.51 1.91 29.00
N GLU A 252 4.73 1.40 28.78
CA GLU A 252 5.94 2.20 28.59
C GLU A 252 5.83 3.15 27.38
N GLU A 253 6.50 4.32 27.45
CA GLU A 253 6.43 5.38 26.44
C GLU A 253 6.80 4.88 25.03
N ASP A 254 7.86 4.09 24.89
CA ASP A 254 8.27 3.54 23.59
C ASP A 254 7.24 2.55 23.02
N ALA A 255 6.63 1.73 23.90
CA ALA A 255 5.59 0.81 23.50
C ALA A 255 4.30 1.55 23.11
N TYR A 256 3.97 2.64 23.82
CA TYR A 256 2.87 3.54 23.47
C TYR A 256 3.09 4.17 22.11
N ARG A 257 4.23 4.85 21.86
CA ARG A 257 4.53 5.49 20.58
C ARG A 257 4.45 4.50 19.41
N TYR A 258 5.00 3.30 19.59
CA TYR A 258 4.94 2.26 18.59
C TYR A 258 3.50 1.82 18.27
N LEU A 259 2.66 1.59 19.29
CA LEU A 259 1.28 1.15 19.10
C LEU A 259 0.39 2.29 18.60
N ALA A 260 0.47 3.48 19.18
CA ALA A 260 -0.28 4.65 18.74
C ALA A 260 0.00 4.96 17.26
N GLY A 261 1.27 5.06 16.87
CA GLY A 261 1.65 5.28 15.47
C GLY A 261 1.26 4.13 14.54
N LYS A 262 1.07 2.90 15.04
CA LYS A 262 0.50 1.79 14.26
C LYS A 262 -0.99 2.02 13.98
N PHE A 263 -1.77 2.45 14.97
CA PHE A 263 -3.20 2.71 14.80
C PHE A 263 -3.48 4.01 14.02
N GLU A 264 -2.67 5.05 14.22
CA GLU A 264 -2.82 6.34 13.49
C GLU A 264 -2.61 6.16 11.99
N ARG A 265 -1.56 5.45 11.58
CA ARG A 265 -1.26 5.21 10.16
C ARG A 265 -2.19 4.20 9.49
N GLY A 266 -2.81 3.32 10.26
CA GLY A 266 -3.43 2.12 9.73
C GLY A 266 -2.38 1.08 9.33
N MET A 267 -2.71 -0.19 9.56
CA MET A 267 -1.86 -1.33 9.25
C MET A 267 -2.27 -1.85 7.88
N PRO A 268 -1.48 -1.67 6.83
CA PRO A 268 -1.87 -2.18 5.53
C PRO A 268 -2.03 -3.71 5.57
N GLU A 269 -2.78 -4.29 4.63
CA GLU A 269 -3.06 -5.73 4.61
C GLU A 269 -1.78 -6.60 4.68
N TRP A 270 -0.68 -6.15 4.06
CA TRP A 270 0.63 -6.81 4.10
C TRP A 270 1.37 -6.66 5.44
N GLY A 271 0.91 -5.77 6.30
CA GLY A 271 1.45 -5.52 7.62
C GLY A 271 1.41 -6.71 8.58
N GLU A 272 0.56 -7.70 8.29
CA GLU A 272 0.47 -8.93 9.06
C GLU A 272 1.64 -9.89 8.82
N ILE A 273 2.37 -9.74 7.70
CA ILE A 273 3.50 -10.61 7.36
C ILE A 273 4.69 -10.22 8.25
N ARG A 274 5.15 -11.17 9.07
CA ARG A 274 6.26 -10.95 10.01
C ARG A 274 7.48 -11.76 9.62
N PHE A 275 8.39 -11.14 8.89
CA PHE A 275 9.71 -11.71 8.67
C PHE A 275 10.53 -11.70 9.97
N SER A 276 11.16 -12.83 10.27
CA SER A 276 12.18 -12.92 11.30
C SER A 276 13.53 -12.55 10.73
N VAL A 277 14.30 -11.78 11.49
CA VAL A 277 15.70 -11.44 11.17
C VAL A 277 16.62 -12.20 12.11
N LYS A 278 17.69 -12.78 11.59
CA LYS A 278 18.74 -13.47 12.35
C LYS A 278 20.09 -13.25 11.71
N LEU A 279 21.16 -13.34 12.51
CA LEU A 279 22.52 -13.42 12.01
C LEU A 279 22.97 -14.90 12.04
N THR A 280 23.57 -15.39 10.97
CA THR A 280 24.22 -16.71 10.97
C THR A 280 25.54 -16.65 11.73
N LYS A 281 26.12 -17.81 12.03
CA LYS A 281 27.45 -17.90 12.66
C LYS A 281 28.53 -17.22 11.81
N ASP A 282 28.33 -17.13 10.51
CA ASP A 282 29.26 -16.54 9.55
C ASP A 282 29.02 -15.04 9.32
N GLY A 283 28.13 -14.40 10.11
CA GLY A 283 27.84 -12.97 10.00
C GLY A 283 26.88 -12.57 8.88
N THR A 284 26.16 -13.53 8.28
CA THR A 284 25.18 -13.25 7.21
C THR A 284 23.81 -13.00 7.80
N VAL A 285 23.14 -11.93 7.36
CA VAL A 285 21.75 -11.64 7.77
C VAL A 285 20.79 -12.54 7.00
N VAL A 286 19.96 -13.27 7.74
CA VAL A 286 18.90 -14.12 7.23
C VAL A 286 17.56 -13.48 7.57
N VAL A 287 16.81 -13.13 6.53
CA VAL A 287 15.45 -12.61 6.63
C VAL A 287 14.49 -13.65 6.08
N GLN A 288 13.65 -14.23 6.94
CA GLN A 288 12.75 -15.31 6.54
C GLN A 288 11.40 -15.27 7.26
N TYR A 289 10.37 -15.74 6.57
CA TYR A 289 9.04 -16.02 7.10
C TYR A 289 8.75 -17.51 6.98
N ARG A 290 8.18 -18.13 8.02
CA ARG A 290 7.88 -19.57 8.08
C ARG A 290 6.38 -19.81 8.30
N PRO A 291 5.56 -19.68 7.26
CA PRO A 291 4.12 -19.91 7.36
C PRO A 291 3.82 -21.41 7.55
N SER A 292 2.84 -21.70 8.40
CA SER A 292 2.34 -23.07 8.64
C SER A 292 1.17 -23.45 7.72
N ASP A 293 0.58 -22.48 7.02
CA ASP A 293 -0.59 -22.67 6.17
C ASP A 293 -0.42 -22.00 4.79
N PRO A 294 -1.05 -22.54 3.72
CA PRO A 294 -0.93 -22.01 2.36
C PRO A 294 -1.42 -20.55 2.20
N GLN A 295 -2.42 -20.13 2.97
CA GLN A 295 -2.98 -18.79 2.85
C GLN A 295 -1.97 -17.72 3.30
N SER A 296 -1.34 -17.92 4.45
CA SER A 296 -0.25 -17.07 4.96
C SER A 296 0.96 -17.08 4.01
N PHE A 297 1.28 -18.23 3.42
CA PHE A 297 2.34 -18.36 2.43
C PHE A 297 2.07 -17.52 1.18
N ASN A 298 0.90 -17.71 0.55
CA ASN A 298 0.51 -16.99 -0.65
C ASN A 298 0.43 -15.48 -0.41
N LYS A 299 -0.05 -15.06 0.77
CA LYS A 299 -0.07 -13.65 1.15
C LYS A 299 1.34 -13.03 1.17
N ALA A 300 2.33 -13.74 1.72
CA ALA A 300 3.71 -13.28 1.76
C ALA A 300 4.37 -13.23 0.38
N VAL A 301 4.16 -14.26 -0.46
CA VAL A 301 4.69 -14.31 -1.82
C VAL A 301 4.08 -13.21 -2.69
N ASN A 302 2.76 -13.02 -2.64
CA ASN A 302 2.06 -11.99 -3.41
C ASN A 302 2.52 -10.59 -3.00
N PHE A 303 2.68 -10.33 -1.70
CA PHE A 303 3.20 -9.04 -1.22
C PHE A 303 4.58 -8.71 -1.81
N LEU A 304 5.52 -9.67 -1.82
CA LEU A 304 6.84 -9.43 -2.41
C LEU A 304 6.75 -9.24 -3.94
N ARG A 305 5.91 -10.01 -4.65
CA ARG A 305 5.70 -9.84 -6.08
C ARG A 305 5.08 -8.49 -6.44
N GLU A 306 4.15 -7.99 -5.61
CA GLU A 306 3.55 -6.67 -5.77
C GLU A 306 4.55 -5.52 -5.57
N LEU A 307 5.64 -5.74 -4.82
CA LEU A 307 6.80 -4.84 -4.76
C LEU A 307 7.69 -4.91 -6.01
N GLY A 308 7.35 -5.75 -7.00
CA GLY A 308 8.21 -6.03 -8.15
C GLY A 308 9.35 -7.01 -7.85
N MET A 309 9.34 -7.66 -6.69
CA MET A 309 10.34 -8.66 -6.35
C MET A 309 10.09 -9.97 -7.10
N ARG A 310 11.16 -10.67 -7.46
CA ARG A 310 11.10 -11.90 -8.27
C ARG A 310 11.63 -13.08 -7.47
N ASP A 311 10.91 -14.19 -7.50
CA ASP A 311 11.30 -15.47 -6.90
C ASP A 311 11.96 -16.44 -7.88
N SER A 312 11.92 -16.11 -9.16
CA SER A 312 12.57 -16.85 -10.23
C SER A 312 13.18 -15.88 -11.23
N CYS A 313 13.96 -16.44 -12.16
CA CYS A 313 14.79 -15.68 -13.07
C CYS A 313 14.39 -16.00 -14.53
N GLU A 314 13.89 -14.99 -15.24
CA GLU A 314 13.62 -15.04 -16.68
C GLU A 314 14.80 -14.37 -17.42
N GLY A 315 15.85 -15.14 -17.75
CA GLY A 315 17.08 -14.67 -18.41
C GLY A 315 18.35 -14.86 -17.56
N GLU A 316 19.55 -14.57 -18.11
CA GLU A 316 20.78 -14.67 -17.32
C GLU A 316 20.95 -13.46 -16.39
N TRP A 317 20.54 -12.26 -16.83
CA TRP A 317 20.72 -10.99 -16.09
C TRP A 317 19.49 -10.54 -15.28
N CYS A 318 18.93 -11.44 -14.47
CA CYS A 318 17.93 -11.12 -13.45
C CYS A 318 18.47 -11.41 -12.04
N PHE A 319 17.85 -10.78 -11.04
CA PHE A 319 18.15 -11.00 -9.63
C PHE A 319 16.98 -11.71 -8.97
N VAL A 320 17.28 -12.81 -8.27
CA VAL A 320 16.31 -13.49 -7.43
C VAL A 320 16.26 -12.73 -6.12
N HIS A 321 15.16 -12.02 -5.90
CA HIS A 321 14.95 -11.17 -4.73
C HIS A 321 14.49 -11.97 -3.51
N PHE A 322 13.82 -13.10 -3.72
CA PHE A 322 13.43 -13.99 -2.65
C PHE A 322 13.33 -15.44 -3.13
N THR A 323 13.33 -16.40 -2.22
CA THR A 323 13.00 -17.80 -2.51
C THR A 323 11.80 -18.21 -1.68
N ALA A 324 10.93 -19.05 -2.23
CA ALA A 324 9.70 -19.45 -1.59
C ALA A 324 9.44 -20.94 -1.79
N ARG A 325 8.98 -21.61 -0.72
CA ARG A 325 8.50 -23.00 -0.73
C ARG A 325 7.24 -23.11 0.10
N GLU A 326 6.20 -23.65 -0.51
CA GLU A 326 4.89 -23.83 0.12
C GLU A 326 4.94 -24.83 1.29
N PRO A 327 4.13 -24.65 2.35
CA PRO A 327 3.92 -25.69 3.37
C PRO A 327 3.26 -26.94 2.76
N GLU A 328 3.81 -28.12 3.04
CA GLU A 328 3.30 -29.40 2.54
C GLU A 328 3.51 -30.52 3.58
N GLY A 329 2.54 -31.43 3.71
CA GLY A 329 2.66 -32.63 4.55
C GLY A 329 2.92 -32.32 6.04
N GLY A 330 2.35 -31.23 6.55
CA GLY A 330 2.57 -30.76 7.94
C GLY A 330 3.92 -30.08 8.19
N ARG A 331 4.76 -29.92 7.15
CA ARG A 331 6.00 -29.15 7.23
C ARG A 331 5.71 -27.68 6.94
N PRO A 332 6.22 -26.73 7.76
CA PRO A 332 6.10 -25.31 7.47
C PRO A 332 6.75 -24.96 6.12
N GLY A 333 6.13 -24.02 5.41
CA GLY A 333 6.74 -23.39 4.25
C GLY A 333 7.86 -22.44 4.66
N HIS A 334 8.53 -21.86 3.67
CA HIS A 334 9.46 -20.76 3.90
C HIS A 334 9.39 -19.72 2.79
N VAL A 335 9.56 -18.46 3.17
CA VAL A 335 9.85 -17.34 2.26
C VAL A 335 11.11 -16.69 2.78
N TYR A 336 12.15 -16.60 1.97
CA TYR A 336 13.47 -16.08 2.33
C TYR A 336 13.82 -14.90 1.43
N ILE A 337 14.12 -13.74 1.99
CA ILE A 337 14.55 -12.56 1.22
C ILE A 337 16.07 -12.63 1.04
N THR A 338 16.53 -12.58 -0.22
CA THR A 338 17.96 -12.66 -0.54
C THR A 338 18.67 -11.34 -0.22
N ALA A 339 20.00 -11.35 -0.22
CA ALA A 339 20.79 -10.13 -0.09
C ALA A 339 20.43 -9.09 -1.16
N ASP A 340 20.25 -9.52 -2.41
CA ASP A 340 19.82 -8.64 -3.52
C ASP A 340 18.38 -8.15 -3.32
N GLY A 341 17.50 -8.98 -2.75
CA GLY A 341 16.15 -8.57 -2.35
C GLY A 341 16.15 -7.50 -1.26
N LEU A 342 17.03 -7.59 -0.27
CA LEU A 342 17.19 -6.55 0.75
C LEU A 342 17.69 -5.23 0.15
N LYS A 343 18.68 -5.30 -0.75
CA LYS A 343 19.13 -4.11 -1.49
C LYS A 343 18.00 -3.50 -2.31
N TYR A 344 17.23 -4.32 -3.04
CA TYR A 344 16.10 -3.85 -3.82
C TYR A 344 15.00 -3.19 -2.96
N ILE A 345 14.73 -3.72 -1.76
CA ILE A 345 13.84 -3.06 -0.79
C ILE A 345 14.39 -1.69 -0.37
N GLY A 346 15.71 -1.59 -0.12
CA GLY A 346 16.37 -0.31 0.19
C GLY A 346 16.22 0.69 -0.95
N TRP A 347 16.43 0.26 -2.19
CA TRP A 347 16.25 1.06 -3.40
C TRP A 347 14.80 1.55 -3.58
N LEU A 348 13.81 0.67 -3.46
CA LEU A 348 12.40 1.06 -3.53
C LEU A 348 12.04 2.08 -2.44
N ALA A 349 12.52 1.84 -1.22
CA ALA A 349 12.25 2.72 -0.09
C ALA A 349 12.82 4.14 -0.27
N SER A 350 14.01 4.29 -0.87
CA SER A 350 14.58 5.61 -1.17
C SER A 350 13.84 6.36 -2.28
N ARG A 351 13.10 5.63 -3.13
CA ARG A 351 12.28 6.18 -4.22
C ARG A 351 10.83 6.47 -3.81
N GLY A 352 10.52 6.36 -2.51
CA GLY A 352 9.21 6.71 -1.97
C GLY A 352 8.18 5.59 -2.05
N ASP A 353 8.58 4.34 -2.30
CA ASP A 353 7.66 3.21 -2.19
C ASP A 353 7.31 2.97 -0.71
N GLU A 354 6.09 3.33 -0.32
CA GLU A 354 5.60 3.24 1.06
C GLU A 354 5.61 1.81 1.59
N ARG A 355 5.37 0.81 0.73
CA ARG A 355 5.33 -0.61 1.10
C ARG A 355 6.74 -1.12 1.43
N ALA A 356 7.71 -0.74 0.61
CA ALA A 356 9.12 -1.04 0.84
C ALA A 356 9.67 -0.31 2.08
N GLN A 357 9.31 0.96 2.28
CA GLN A 357 9.66 1.72 3.49
C GLN A 357 9.12 1.02 4.74
N TRP A 358 7.85 0.63 4.74
CA TRP A 358 7.24 -0.10 5.85
C TRP A 358 7.95 -1.44 6.14
N LEU A 359 8.26 -2.21 5.10
CA LEU A 359 8.95 -3.49 5.23
C LEU A 359 10.37 -3.28 5.80
N LYS A 360 11.11 -2.32 5.27
CA LYS A 360 12.43 -1.92 5.75
C LYS A 360 12.42 -1.56 7.24
N GLU A 361 11.52 -0.68 7.66
CA GLU A 361 11.38 -0.29 9.07
C GLU A 361 11.04 -1.47 9.97
N THR A 362 10.15 -2.34 9.51
CA THR A 362 9.72 -3.51 10.28
C THR A 362 10.86 -4.50 10.48
N LEU A 363 11.67 -4.72 9.44
CA LEU A 363 12.85 -5.56 9.49
C LEU A 363 13.93 -4.96 10.41
N LEU A 364 14.19 -3.65 10.34
CA LEU A 364 15.14 -2.98 11.23
C LEU A 364 14.72 -3.07 12.69
N LYS A 365 13.42 -2.88 13.00
CA LYS A 365 12.88 -3.05 14.36
C LYS A 365 13.01 -4.49 14.86
N GLU A 366 12.82 -5.49 13.99
CA GLU A 366 13.03 -6.88 14.37
C GLU A 366 14.52 -7.20 14.58
N ALA A 367 15.41 -6.65 13.74
CA ALA A 367 16.86 -6.78 13.90
C ALA A 367 17.38 -6.15 15.19
N GLU A 368 16.87 -4.96 15.55
CA GLU A 368 17.18 -4.27 16.81
C GLU A 368 16.90 -5.15 18.04
N ARG A 369 15.79 -5.89 18.04
CA ARG A 369 15.47 -6.87 19.10
C ARG A 369 16.44 -8.06 19.16
N LYS A 370 17.20 -8.30 18.10
CA LYS A 370 18.20 -9.40 18.03
C LYS A 370 19.61 -8.92 18.37
N GLY A 371 19.86 -7.61 18.31
CA GLY A 371 21.14 -7.01 18.67
C GLY A 371 21.57 -5.93 17.68
N VAL A 372 22.44 -5.03 18.15
CA VAL A 372 22.95 -3.89 17.39
C VAL A 372 23.66 -4.35 16.11
N GLU A 373 24.53 -5.37 16.21
CA GLU A 373 25.25 -5.93 15.05
C GLU A 373 24.30 -6.44 13.95
N VAL A 374 23.19 -7.09 14.34
CA VAL A 374 22.19 -7.58 13.38
C VAL A 374 21.52 -6.43 12.65
N ARG A 375 21.18 -5.36 13.38
CA ARG A 375 20.60 -4.13 12.82
C ARG A 375 21.56 -3.45 11.85
N GLU A 376 22.81 -3.21 12.26
CA GLU A 376 23.81 -2.54 11.43
C GLU A 376 24.08 -3.29 10.13
N ARG A 377 24.20 -4.63 10.21
CA ARG A 377 24.45 -5.45 9.04
C ARG A 377 23.24 -5.48 8.09
N LEU A 378 22.02 -5.52 8.63
CA LEU A 378 20.81 -5.41 7.83
C LEU A 378 20.69 -4.03 7.16
N GLU A 379 21.00 -2.96 7.90
CA GLU A 379 20.96 -1.59 7.40
C GLU A 379 21.97 -1.36 6.27
N GLN A 380 23.14 -2.00 6.34
CA GLN A 380 24.12 -1.99 5.25
C GLN A 380 23.53 -2.51 3.94
N TYR A 381 22.76 -3.60 3.94
CA TYR A 381 22.12 -4.10 2.71
C TYR A 381 21.16 -3.06 2.13
N PHE A 382 20.38 -2.37 2.96
CA PHE A 382 19.49 -1.31 2.48
C PHE A 382 20.28 -0.14 1.87
N ARG A 383 21.30 0.36 2.58
CA ARG A 383 22.16 1.45 2.10
C ARG A 383 22.84 1.14 0.77
N GLU A 384 23.29 -0.10 0.58
CA GLU A 384 23.90 -0.54 -0.68
C GLU A 384 22.92 -0.47 -1.86
N GLY A 385 21.63 -0.73 -1.63
CA GLY A 385 20.61 -0.61 -2.68
C GLY A 385 20.14 0.84 -2.92
N GLU A 386 20.06 1.66 -1.86
CA GLU A 386 19.62 3.06 -1.95
C GLU A 386 20.41 3.89 -2.97
N ILE A 387 21.69 3.55 -3.16
CA ILE A 387 22.61 4.23 -4.07
C ILE A 387 22.56 3.70 -5.52
N TRP A 388 21.79 2.65 -5.82
CA TRP A 388 21.67 2.12 -7.18
C TRP A 388 21.08 3.15 -8.15
N GLY A 389 21.76 3.33 -9.27
CA GLY A 389 21.44 4.33 -10.29
C GLY A 389 21.42 5.78 -9.80
N SER A 390 22.05 6.08 -8.66
CA SER A 390 22.16 7.45 -8.14
C SER A 390 23.30 8.24 -8.77
N VAL A 391 24.32 7.55 -9.27
CA VAL A 391 25.52 8.15 -9.86
C VAL A 391 25.30 8.35 -11.35
N LYS A 392 25.52 9.58 -11.83
CA LYS A 392 25.45 9.95 -13.24
C LYS A 392 26.79 10.54 -13.68
N PRO A 393 27.37 10.10 -14.80
CA PRO A 393 28.48 10.81 -15.43
C PRO A 393 28.10 12.27 -15.78
N PRO A 394 29.07 13.20 -15.81
CA PRO A 394 30.50 12.97 -15.62
C PRO A 394 30.92 12.81 -14.15
N ILE A 395 31.94 11.99 -13.89
CA ILE A 395 32.53 11.76 -12.55
C ILE A 395 34.00 12.14 -12.61
N GLU A 396 34.44 13.04 -11.75
CA GLU A 396 35.85 13.47 -11.68
C GLU A 396 36.43 13.23 -10.29
N LYS A 397 37.55 12.51 -10.21
CA LYS A 397 38.23 12.19 -8.95
C LYS A 397 39.73 12.02 -9.17
N GLU A 398 40.52 12.39 -8.17
CA GLU A 398 41.95 12.06 -8.11
C GLU A 398 42.14 10.75 -7.33
N VAL A 399 42.91 9.84 -7.91
CA VAL A 399 43.22 8.52 -7.32
C VAL A 399 44.73 8.27 -7.41
N GLU A 400 45.23 7.36 -6.57
CA GLU A 400 46.65 7.01 -6.54
C GLU A 400 46.82 5.56 -7.00
N VAL A 401 47.29 5.40 -8.24
CA VAL A 401 47.52 4.08 -8.85
C VAL A 401 49.01 3.87 -9.04
N GLU A 402 49.53 2.74 -8.54
CA GLU A 402 50.96 2.42 -8.59
C GLU A 402 51.88 3.53 -8.01
N GLY A 403 51.41 4.24 -6.98
CA GLY A 403 52.14 5.32 -6.31
C GLY A 403 52.14 6.66 -7.08
N LYS A 404 51.32 6.79 -8.13
CA LYS A 404 51.16 8.02 -8.91
C LYS A 404 49.76 8.58 -8.76
N LYS A 405 49.67 9.87 -8.45
CA LYS A 405 48.39 10.60 -8.44
C LYS A 405 47.97 10.91 -9.87
N VAL A 406 46.78 10.45 -10.23
CA VAL A 406 46.16 10.65 -11.54
C VAL A 406 44.76 11.20 -11.37
N ARG A 407 44.40 12.19 -12.20
CA ARG A 407 43.04 12.74 -12.23
C ARG A 407 42.27 12.04 -13.35
N VAL A 408 41.12 11.48 -13.01
CA VAL A 408 40.26 10.78 -13.96
C VAL A 408 38.93 11.49 -14.04
N ARG A 409 38.50 11.77 -15.25
CA ARG A 409 37.15 12.26 -15.58
C ARG A 409 36.45 11.22 -16.43
N VAL A 410 35.54 10.44 -15.83
CA VAL A 410 34.62 9.57 -16.56
C VAL A 410 33.58 10.47 -17.22
N GLU A 411 33.57 10.54 -18.54
CA GLU A 411 32.67 11.41 -19.30
C GLU A 411 31.34 10.72 -19.58
N GLU A 412 31.38 9.44 -19.96
CA GLU A 412 30.20 8.71 -20.36
C GLU A 412 30.28 7.23 -19.99
N VAL A 413 29.12 6.66 -19.63
CA VAL A 413 28.95 5.23 -19.38
C VAL A 413 27.71 4.77 -20.13
N GLU A 414 27.87 3.71 -20.90
CA GLU A 414 26.80 3.00 -21.59
C GLU A 414 26.76 1.57 -21.07
N ALA A 415 25.57 0.98 -20.97
CA ALA A 415 25.45 -0.42 -20.62
C ALA A 415 24.30 -1.10 -21.38
N TRP A 416 24.55 -2.34 -21.82
CA TRP A 416 23.58 -3.14 -22.55
C TRP A 416 23.83 -4.63 -22.34
N ARG A 417 22.85 -5.45 -22.72
CA ARG A 417 22.97 -6.90 -22.77
C ARG A 417 23.27 -7.33 -24.19
N GLU A 418 24.27 -8.19 -24.36
CA GLU A 418 24.59 -8.79 -25.66
C GLU A 418 24.54 -10.32 -25.57
N LYS A 419 24.00 -10.96 -26.60
CA LYS A 419 23.97 -12.42 -26.69
C LYS A 419 25.28 -12.90 -27.32
N GLY A 420 26.18 -13.43 -26.49
CA GLY A 420 27.40 -14.09 -26.98
C GLY A 420 27.12 -15.49 -27.51
N GLU A 421 28.14 -16.13 -28.09
CA GLU A 421 28.03 -17.48 -28.67
C GLU A 421 27.60 -18.56 -27.66
N LYS A 422 28.03 -18.40 -26.40
CA LYS A 422 27.79 -19.39 -25.33
C LYS A 422 26.97 -18.86 -24.16
N LYS A 423 26.96 -17.55 -23.94
CA LYS A 423 26.42 -16.88 -22.75
C LYS A 423 25.98 -15.45 -23.06
N GLU A 424 24.99 -14.96 -22.31
CA GLU A 424 24.59 -13.57 -22.33
C GLU A 424 25.59 -12.74 -21.52
N HIS A 425 26.07 -11.64 -22.09
CA HIS A 425 26.98 -10.73 -21.42
C HIS A 425 26.28 -9.41 -21.08
N LEU A 426 26.58 -8.89 -19.90
CA LEU A 426 26.34 -7.48 -19.60
C LEU A 426 27.62 -6.74 -19.97
N VAL A 427 27.51 -5.79 -20.90
CA VAL A 427 28.63 -4.94 -21.29
C VAL A 427 28.43 -3.58 -20.67
N VAL A 428 29.48 -3.07 -20.03
CA VAL A 428 29.55 -1.70 -19.53
C VAL A 428 30.69 -1.01 -20.25
N ARG A 429 30.37 -0.10 -21.15
CA ARG A 429 31.34 0.72 -21.88
C ARG A 429 31.55 2.03 -21.15
N ILE A 430 32.81 2.37 -20.93
CA ILE A 430 33.24 3.52 -20.13
C ILE A 430 34.15 4.37 -20.99
N ARG A 431 33.80 5.65 -21.15
CA ARG A 431 34.62 6.68 -21.79
C ARG A 431 35.10 7.67 -20.73
N ALA A 432 36.42 7.83 -20.63
CA ALA A 432 37.05 8.68 -19.64
C ALA A 432 38.26 9.41 -20.20
N LYS A 433 38.68 10.46 -19.49
CA LYS A 433 39.94 11.17 -19.68
C LYS A 433 40.81 10.97 -18.45
N VAL A 434 42.04 10.55 -18.65
CA VAL A 434 43.03 10.39 -17.59
C VAL A 434 44.13 11.41 -17.79
N VAL A 435 44.32 12.27 -16.80
CA VAL A 435 45.35 13.30 -16.79
C VAL A 435 46.51 12.82 -15.92
N GLU A 436 47.66 12.62 -16.57
CA GLU A 436 48.94 12.22 -15.96
C GLU A 436 49.96 13.35 -16.18
N GLY A 437 50.19 14.17 -15.16
CA GLY A 437 51.03 15.36 -15.30
C GLY A 437 50.43 16.37 -16.28
N ASN A 438 51.10 16.59 -17.42
CA ASN A 438 50.65 17.52 -18.48
C ASN A 438 49.97 16.81 -19.66
N SER A 439 49.85 15.48 -19.63
CA SER A 439 49.26 14.68 -20.71
C SER A 439 47.84 14.28 -20.35
N GLU A 440 46.89 14.51 -21.25
CA GLU A 440 45.51 14.02 -21.17
C GLU A 440 45.34 12.89 -22.18
N VAL A 441 44.96 11.71 -21.70
CA VAL A 441 44.75 10.52 -22.54
C VAL A 441 43.28 10.12 -22.49
N ALA A 442 42.66 9.99 -23.66
CA ALA A 442 41.33 9.44 -23.80
C ALA A 442 41.37 7.92 -23.60
N VAL A 443 40.51 7.40 -22.72
CA VAL A 443 40.42 5.98 -22.37
C VAL A 443 39.00 5.51 -22.66
N GLU A 444 38.88 4.50 -23.51
CA GLU A 444 37.63 3.79 -23.76
C GLU A 444 37.81 2.30 -23.41
N LYS A 445 36.94 1.79 -22.53
CA LYS A 445 37.02 0.41 -22.04
C LYS A 445 35.65 -0.23 -21.95
N GLU A 446 35.61 -1.52 -22.24
CA GLU A 446 34.45 -2.37 -22.01
C GLU A 446 34.74 -3.34 -20.86
N ALA A 447 33.93 -3.24 -19.80
CA ALA A 447 33.83 -4.27 -18.79
C ALA A 447 32.72 -5.25 -19.20
N LYS A 448 33.10 -6.49 -19.52
CA LYS A 448 32.16 -7.55 -19.89
C LYS A 448 31.95 -8.47 -18.71
N PHE A 449 30.70 -8.64 -18.30
CA PHE A 449 30.31 -9.59 -17.27
C PHE A 449 29.53 -10.75 -17.86
N TYR A 450 29.60 -11.91 -17.22
CA TYR A 450 28.80 -13.11 -17.52
C TYR A 450 28.50 -13.89 -16.23
N LYS A 451 27.46 -14.72 -16.26
CA LYS A 451 27.17 -15.64 -15.16
C LYS A 451 27.72 -17.05 -15.44
N GLU A 452 28.22 -17.71 -14.40
CA GLU A 452 28.57 -19.13 -14.44
C GLU A 452 27.42 -20.00 -13.90
N SER A 453 27.52 -21.31 -14.10
CA SER A 453 26.65 -22.29 -13.46
C SER A 453 26.57 -22.02 -11.95
N GLY A 454 25.34 -21.85 -11.43
CA GLY A 454 25.11 -21.43 -10.04
C GLY A 454 25.01 -19.93 -9.80
N GLY A 455 24.98 -19.11 -10.87
CA GLY A 455 24.65 -17.68 -10.80
C GLY A 455 25.78 -16.76 -10.36
N ARG A 456 27.00 -17.28 -10.18
CA ARG A 456 28.17 -16.46 -9.84
C ARG A 456 28.52 -15.53 -11.00
N VAL A 457 28.74 -14.25 -10.68
CA VAL A 457 29.10 -13.22 -11.65
C VAL A 457 30.62 -13.12 -11.76
N TYR A 458 31.12 -13.20 -12.99
CA TYR A 458 32.49 -12.88 -13.34
C TYR A 458 32.48 -11.76 -14.37
N GLY A 459 33.54 -10.98 -14.39
CA GLY A 459 33.74 -10.00 -15.44
C GLY A 459 35.20 -9.85 -15.82
N TYR A 460 35.43 -9.11 -16.89
CA TYR A 460 36.78 -8.79 -17.31
C TYR A 460 36.84 -7.50 -18.14
N VAL A 461 38.02 -6.87 -18.12
CA VAL A 461 38.39 -5.74 -18.98
C VAL A 461 39.68 -6.10 -19.70
N ASN A 462 39.70 -5.93 -21.02
CA ASN A 462 40.88 -6.24 -21.83
C ASN A 462 41.90 -5.10 -21.80
N ILE A 463 43.17 -5.47 -21.72
CA ILE A 463 44.31 -4.55 -21.79
C ILE A 463 44.96 -4.70 -23.16
N HIS A 464 45.16 -3.58 -23.85
CA HIS A 464 45.59 -3.53 -25.23
C HIS A 464 47.06 -3.13 -25.36
N ASP A 465 47.76 -3.74 -26.32
CA ASP A 465 49.16 -3.42 -26.62
C ASP A 465 49.33 -2.18 -27.48
N ASN A 466 48.35 -1.88 -28.33
CA ASN A 466 48.31 -0.71 -29.21
C ASN A 466 47.83 0.57 -28.51
N ALA A 467 47.50 0.51 -27.23
CA ALA A 467 47.18 1.68 -26.43
C ALA A 467 48.42 2.57 -26.22
N GLU A 468 48.22 3.87 -26.04
CA GLU A 468 49.31 4.85 -25.87
C GLU A 468 50.19 4.49 -24.66
N GLY A 469 51.49 4.25 -24.88
CA GLY A 469 52.41 3.78 -23.82
C GLY A 469 52.35 2.26 -23.53
N GLY A 470 51.58 1.49 -24.31
CA GLY A 470 51.51 0.03 -24.25
C GLY A 470 50.70 -0.55 -23.09
N ARG A 471 50.76 -1.88 -22.93
CA ARG A 471 49.92 -2.64 -21.98
C ARG A 471 50.02 -2.19 -20.51
N GLU A 472 51.21 -1.78 -20.06
CA GLU A 472 51.43 -1.34 -18.67
C GLU A 472 50.69 -0.02 -18.40
N ALA A 473 50.85 0.97 -19.30
CA ALA A 473 50.19 2.26 -19.18
C ALA A 473 48.66 2.12 -19.33
N ASP A 474 48.21 1.26 -20.25
CA ASP A 474 46.79 0.95 -20.43
C ASP A 474 46.16 0.29 -19.19
N TYR A 475 46.89 -0.63 -18.55
CA TYR A 475 46.49 -1.21 -17.27
C TYR A 475 46.36 -0.15 -16.18
N ALA A 476 47.39 0.70 -15.99
CA ALA A 476 47.38 1.73 -14.95
C ALA A 476 46.19 2.70 -15.12
N ARG A 477 45.94 3.16 -16.35
CA ARG A 477 44.78 4.03 -16.64
C ARG A 477 43.44 3.31 -16.44
N THR A 478 43.34 2.04 -16.81
CA THR A 478 42.12 1.25 -16.59
C THR A 478 41.87 1.04 -15.09
N ALA A 479 42.89 0.72 -14.31
CA ALA A 479 42.80 0.59 -12.86
C ALA A 479 42.34 1.91 -12.22
N ALA A 480 42.89 3.05 -12.64
CA ALA A 480 42.47 4.36 -12.15
C ALA A 480 40.98 4.65 -12.43
N VAL A 481 40.50 4.32 -13.63
CA VAL A 481 39.07 4.43 -13.97
C VAL A 481 38.22 3.53 -13.08
N LEU A 482 38.63 2.28 -12.83
CA LEU A 482 37.89 1.35 -11.97
C LEU A 482 37.83 1.86 -10.51
N GLU A 483 38.92 2.40 -9.98
CA GLU A 483 38.95 3.01 -8.63
C GLU A 483 38.05 4.22 -8.51
N VAL A 484 37.99 5.09 -9.54
CA VAL A 484 37.05 6.22 -9.57
C VAL A 484 35.59 5.74 -9.53
N LEU A 485 35.31 4.59 -10.15
CA LEU A 485 34.00 3.93 -10.10
C LEU A 485 33.76 3.11 -8.81
N GLY A 486 34.69 3.17 -7.85
CA GLY A 486 34.57 2.53 -6.53
C GLY A 486 34.83 1.03 -6.53
N ILE A 487 35.48 0.51 -7.58
CA ILE A 487 35.96 -0.87 -7.66
C ILE A 487 37.39 -0.86 -7.13
N GLU A 488 37.64 -1.56 -6.03
CA GLU A 488 38.95 -1.56 -5.33
C GLU A 488 39.63 -2.93 -5.36
N GLU A 489 38.89 -3.98 -5.77
CA GLU A 489 39.39 -5.36 -5.80
C GLU A 489 39.25 -5.96 -7.20
N TRP A 490 40.38 -6.40 -7.75
CA TRP A 490 40.43 -7.17 -8.99
C TRP A 490 41.68 -8.06 -9.02
N SER A 491 41.71 -9.02 -9.94
CA SER A 491 42.94 -9.77 -10.24
C SER A 491 43.39 -9.54 -11.68
N VAL A 492 44.67 -9.76 -11.97
CA VAL A 492 45.27 -9.47 -13.28
C VAL A 492 45.81 -10.75 -13.90
N THR A 493 45.35 -11.06 -15.11
CA THR A 493 45.95 -12.11 -15.94
C THR A 493 47.10 -11.50 -16.75
N LYS A 494 48.26 -12.13 -16.72
CA LYS A 494 49.46 -11.69 -17.47
C LYS A 494 49.74 -12.62 -18.65
N GLU A 495 50.29 -12.06 -19.71
CA GLU A 495 50.79 -12.79 -20.88
C GLU A 495 52.20 -12.29 -21.19
N ARG A 496 53.17 -13.21 -21.22
CA ARG A 496 54.61 -12.89 -21.36
C ARG A 496 55.08 -11.82 -20.36
N GLY A 497 54.59 -11.91 -19.12
CA GLY A 497 54.94 -10.98 -18.03
C GLY A 497 54.16 -9.66 -18.00
N LYS A 498 53.41 -9.32 -19.05
CA LYS A 498 52.65 -8.05 -19.16
C LYS A 498 51.16 -8.22 -18.86
N PRO A 499 50.46 -7.22 -18.30
CA PRO A 499 49.02 -7.27 -18.09
C PRO A 499 48.26 -7.55 -19.40
N LYS A 500 47.35 -8.52 -19.39
CA LYS A 500 46.49 -8.87 -20.53
C LYS A 500 45.03 -8.56 -20.24
N GLN A 501 44.58 -8.85 -19.02
CA GLN A 501 43.18 -8.74 -18.67
C GLN A 501 43.02 -8.49 -17.16
N ILE A 502 42.16 -7.53 -16.81
CA ILE A 502 41.67 -7.35 -15.45
C ILE A 502 40.47 -8.26 -15.27
N LYS A 503 40.42 -9.01 -14.17
CA LYS A 503 39.34 -9.93 -13.80
C LYS A 503 38.53 -9.32 -12.66
N LEU A 504 37.22 -9.24 -12.88
CA LEU A 504 36.23 -8.65 -11.98
C LEU A 504 35.29 -9.73 -11.43
N THR A 505 34.67 -9.44 -10.29
CA THR A 505 33.70 -10.32 -9.62
C THR A 505 32.33 -9.64 -9.52
N GLY A 506 31.34 -10.33 -8.94
CA GLY A 506 30.04 -9.74 -8.61
C GLY A 506 30.13 -8.49 -7.73
N GLY A 507 31.17 -8.35 -6.89
CA GLY A 507 31.39 -7.14 -6.09
C GLY A 507 31.65 -5.91 -6.97
N ALA A 508 32.44 -6.06 -8.04
CA ALA A 508 32.67 -4.98 -9.00
C ALA A 508 31.39 -4.60 -9.75
N LEU A 509 30.58 -5.58 -10.15
CA LEU A 509 29.28 -5.31 -10.77
C LEU A 509 28.36 -4.52 -9.81
N GLN A 510 28.30 -4.90 -8.54
CA GLN A 510 27.50 -4.18 -7.54
C GLN A 510 27.90 -2.71 -7.40
N LYS A 511 29.19 -2.38 -7.57
CA LYS A 511 29.66 -0.98 -7.60
C LYS A 511 29.21 -0.27 -8.86
N LEU A 512 29.32 -0.92 -10.02
CA LEU A 512 28.86 -0.36 -11.30
C LEU A 512 27.34 -0.13 -11.34
N MET A 513 26.54 -0.90 -10.59
CA MET A 513 25.10 -0.69 -10.47
C MET A 513 24.71 0.66 -9.84
N ASN A 514 25.65 1.36 -9.20
CA ASN A 514 25.42 2.73 -8.75
C ASN A 514 25.26 3.70 -9.93
N LEU A 515 25.80 3.34 -11.10
CA LEU A 515 25.65 4.08 -12.35
C LEU A 515 24.28 3.80 -12.95
N GLU A 516 23.54 4.86 -13.26
CA GLU A 516 22.19 4.78 -13.81
C GLU A 516 22.09 3.90 -15.08
N PRO A 517 22.99 4.02 -16.07
CA PRO A 517 22.94 3.18 -17.28
C PRO A 517 23.04 1.68 -16.99
N VAL A 518 23.89 1.29 -16.03
CA VAL A 518 24.10 -0.12 -15.66
C VAL A 518 22.89 -0.67 -14.92
N CYS A 519 22.33 0.12 -14.00
CA CYS A 519 21.12 -0.25 -13.28
C CYS A 519 19.92 -0.41 -14.22
N ALA A 520 19.77 0.49 -15.20
CA ALA A 520 18.75 0.44 -16.24
C ALA A 520 18.93 -0.79 -17.16
N ALA A 521 20.16 -1.06 -17.60
CA ALA A 521 20.48 -2.24 -18.41
C ALA A 521 20.12 -3.55 -17.70
N LEU A 522 20.18 -3.59 -16.37
CA LEU A 522 19.77 -4.74 -15.56
C LEU A 522 18.26 -4.79 -15.27
N GLY A 523 17.49 -3.78 -15.71
CA GLY A 523 16.05 -3.70 -15.50
C GLY A 523 15.66 -3.49 -14.04
N ILE A 524 16.59 -2.94 -13.24
CA ILE A 524 16.37 -2.59 -11.82
C ILE A 524 15.87 -1.16 -11.72
N CYS A 525 16.57 -0.23 -12.39
CA CYS A 525 16.17 1.17 -12.46
C CYS A 525 15.28 1.41 -13.69
N ARG A 526 14.31 2.33 -13.56
CA ARG A 526 13.49 2.85 -14.66
C ARG A 526 13.70 4.34 -14.81
#